data_AF-A0A556P8L0-F1
#
_entry.id   AF-A0A556P8L0-F1
#
_cell.length_a   1.000
_cell.length_b   1.000
_cell.length_c   1.000
_cell.angle_alpha   90.00
_cell.angle_beta   90.00
_cell.angle_gamma   90.00
#
_symmetry.space_group_name_H-M   'P 1'
#
loop_
_entity.id
_entity.type
_entity.pdbx_description
1 polymer ?
#
loop_
_entity_poly.entity_id
_entity_poly.type
_entity_poly.pdbx_seq_one_letter_code
_entity_poly.pdbx_strand_id
1 'polypeptide(L)'
;MKSRRLLFLSLFLMMVVLLSACGEETVEDVVGSLEKQGEDLSSFTSTVDMTMKTGEETQQYNVEVWHKKDNFYKVVMNNKTDEEGNQVILRNDEGVFVLTPSINKSYKFQNEWPKHHSQPYLYTSLIDDIKADDEREFKKTENYYIFTVKTNYKGKQKLPYQEIYFHKKSKKPALVKVFNAENESIVEVTFNSFDFDVAIEDEEFDTDQNLAEGAVSVPTMAELEDKDLEVYYPVNLPSGTEFAGEEVMEFDFGERVLSTFEGEKSFTLIQEVYNSYPTDLSVPVYADGELVDLGKSVGHLANGTLEWEQDGMRFVVASDDLTVDELVEVAQSVEKEVLK
;
A
#
# COMPACT_ATOMS: atom_id res chain seq x y z
N MET A 1 45.05 53.82 -16.18
CA MET A 1 43.60 53.58 -16.35
C MET A 1 43.25 52.35 -17.19
N LYS A 2 43.95 52.05 -18.30
CA LYS A 2 43.66 50.87 -19.14
C LYS A 2 43.86 49.51 -18.43
N SER A 3 44.93 49.34 -17.65
CA SER A 3 45.21 48.07 -16.94
C SER A 3 44.17 47.72 -15.86
N ARG A 4 43.70 48.72 -15.09
CA ARG A 4 42.62 48.53 -14.11
C ARG A 4 41.29 48.13 -14.77
N ARG A 5 40.96 48.69 -15.95
CA ARG A 5 39.74 48.34 -16.69
C ARG A 5 39.78 46.90 -17.24
N LEU A 6 40.94 46.44 -17.72
CA LEU A 6 41.12 45.03 -18.14
C LEU A 6 40.99 44.05 -16.96
N LEU A 7 41.48 44.44 -15.78
CA LEU A 7 41.41 43.60 -14.58
C LEU A 7 39.96 43.45 -14.08
N PHE A 8 39.19 44.54 -14.06
CA PHE A 8 37.74 44.49 -13.76
C PHE A 8 36.95 43.70 -14.80
N LEU A 9 37.30 43.79 -16.09
CA LEU A 9 36.63 43.02 -17.15
C LEU A 9 36.91 41.52 -17.02
N SER A 10 38.15 41.15 -16.66
CA SER A 10 38.52 39.75 -16.43
C SER A 10 37.85 39.16 -15.19
N LEU A 11 37.70 39.95 -14.12
CA LEU A 11 37.03 39.53 -12.89
C LEU A 11 35.53 39.38 -13.11
N PHE A 12 34.91 40.28 -13.90
CA PHE A 12 33.51 40.17 -14.28
C PHE A 12 33.27 38.96 -15.19
N LEU A 13 34.14 38.72 -16.17
CA LEU A 13 34.03 37.55 -17.05
C LEU A 13 34.23 36.24 -16.28
N MET A 14 35.16 36.19 -15.33
CA MET A 14 35.35 35.05 -14.43
C MET A 14 34.13 34.82 -13.54
N MET A 15 33.47 35.89 -13.07
CA MET A 15 32.23 35.78 -12.29
C MET A 15 31.05 35.28 -13.13
N VAL A 16 30.94 35.69 -14.40
CA VAL A 16 29.93 35.16 -15.34
C VAL A 16 30.18 33.68 -15.66
N VAL A 17 31.44 33.26 -15.80
CA VAL A 17 31.79 31.84 -15.99
C VAL A 17 31.52 31.01 -14.72
N LEU A 18 31.76 31.55 -13.52
CA LEU A 18 31.43 30.89 -12.25
C LEU A 18 29.91 30.77 -12.02
N LEU A 19 29.11 31.73 -12.50
CA LEU A 19 27.64 31.66 -12.44
C LEU A 19 27.04 30.68 -13.46
N SER A 20 27.78 30.34 -14.52
CA SER A 20 27.40 29.32 -15.52
C SER A 20 27.78 27.90 -15.10
N ALA A 21 28.54 27.76 -14.01
CA ALA A 21 29.05 26.49 -13.48
C ALA A 21 28.11 25.82 -12.46
N CYS A 22 26.93 26.40 -12.20
CA CYS A 22 25.82 25.64 -11.64
C CYS A 22 25.28 24.77 -12.77
N GLY A 23 26.00 23.70 -13.08
CA GLY A 23 25.59 22.71 -14.07
C GLY A 23 24.18 22.20 -13.77
N GLU A 24 23.46 21.82 -14.82
CA GLU A 24 22.13 21.22 -14.66
C GLU A 24 22.26 19.94 -13.81
N GLU A 25 21.49 19.79 -12.72
CA GLU A 25 21.58 18.63 -11.81
C GLU A 25 21.54 17.31 -12.61
N THR A 26 22.54 16.45 -12.48
CA THR A 26 22.53 15.13 -13.13
C THR A 26 21.51 14.20 -12.46
N VAL A 27 21.20 13.05 -13.08
CA VAL A 27 20.31 12.08 -12.43
C VAL A 27 20.93 11.57 -11.12
N GLU A 28 22.24 11.37 -11.10
CA GLU A 28 22.99 10.94 -9.92
C GLU A 28 22.96 12.00 -8.80
N ASP A 29 23.05 13.28 -9.15
CA ASP A 29 22.93 14.37 -8.16
C ASP A 29 21.52 14.38 -7.54
N VAL A 30 20.49 14.19 -8.35
CA VAL A 30 19.09 14.17 -7.87
C VAL A 30 18.82 12.93 -7.02
N VAL A 31 19.25 11.75 -7.46
CA VAL A 31 19.10 10.50 -6.69
C VAL A 31 19.84 10.59 -5.37
N GLY A 32 21.09 11.05 -5.36
CA GLY A 32 21.86 11.22 -4.13
C GLY A 32 21.24 12.26 -3.20
N SER A 33 20.62 13.32 -3.73
CA SER A 33 19.86 14.28 -2.92
C SER A 33 18.61 13.66 -2.31
N LEU A 34 17.88 12.81 -3.04
CA LEU A 34 16.70 12.12 -2.53
C LEU A 34 17.07 11.08 -1.47
N GLU A 35 18.11 10.27 -1.71
CA GLU A 35 18.64 9.32 -0.73
C GLU A 35 19.00 10.01 0.57
N LYS A 36 19.83 11.07 0.49
CA LYS A 36 20.26 11.80 1.68
C LYS A 36 19.06 12.39 2.44
N GLN A 37 18.08 12.91 1.71
CA GLN A 37 16.86 13.43 2.32
C GLN A 37 16.04 12.34 3.02
N GLY A 38 16.01 11.12 2.49
CA GLY A 38 15.42 9.96 3.14
C GLY A 38 16.22 9.47 4.36
N GLU A 39 17.55 9.50 4.30
CA GLU A 39 18.43 9.09 5.42
C GLU A 39 18.40 10.08 6.59
N ASP A 40 18.37 11.38 6.28
CA ASP A 40 18.29 12.47 7.27
C ASP A 40 16.85 12.66 7.80
N LEU A 41 15.86 11.97 7.22
CA LEU A 41 14.45 12.12 7.56
C LEU A 41 14.16 11.69 8.99
N SER A 42 13.71 12.64 9.81
CA SER A 42 13.29 12.36 11.18
C SER A 42 11.83 11.92 11.26
N SER A 43 10.98 12.57 10.47
CA SER A 43 9.55 12.31 10.38
C SER A 43 8.95 12.94 9.13
N PHE A 44 7.78 12.47 8.71
CA PHE A 44 6.93 13.21 7.78
C PHE A 44 5.46 12.92 8.00
N THR A 45 4.62 13.81 7.50
CA THR A 45 3.19 13.56 7.31
C THR A 45 2.79 13.82 5.86
N SER A 46 1.87 13.04 5.31
CA SER A 46 1.33 13.29 3.98
C SER A 46 -0.13 12.86 3.85
N THR A 47 -0.90 13.63 3.11
CA THR A 47 -2.24 13.25 2.67
C THR A 47 -2.21 13.02 1.16
N VAL A 48 -2.71 11.87 0.72
CA VAL A 48 -2.75 11.49 -0.69
C VAL A 48 -4.14 11.05 -1.10
N ASP A 49 -4.50 11.32 -2.35
CA ASP A 49 -5.63 10.67 -3.00
C ASP A 49 -5.09 9.51 -3.82
N MET A 50 -5.54 8.30 -3.50
CA MET A 50 -5.19 7.08 -4.22
C MET A 50 -6.40 6.59 -5.00
N THR A 51 -6.21 6.32 -6.28
CA THR A 51 -7.19 5.62 -7.12
C THR A 51 -6.57 4.33 -7.60
N MET A 52 -7.30 3.24 -7.47
CA MET A 52 -6.87 1.94 -7.93
C MET A 52 -7.99 1.26 -8.71
N LYS A 53 -7.61 0.61 -9.81
CA LYS A 53 -8.50 -0.15 -10.69
C LYS A 53 -8.24 -1.64 -10.49
N THR A 54 -9.30 -2.38 -10.21
CA THR A 54 -9.28 -3.83 -10.06
C THR A 54 -10.38 -4.39 -10.93
N GLY A 55 -10.02 -5.06 -12.04
CA GLY A 55 -11.00 -5.50 -13.03
C GLY A 55 -11.77 -4.32 -13.65
N GLU A 56 -13.10 -4.36 -13.56
CA GLU A 56 -13.98 -3.26 -14.01
C GLU A 56 -14.24 -2.22 -12.91
N GLU A 57 -13.86 -2.51 -11.66
CA GLU A 57 -14.11 -1.64 -10.52
C GLU A 57 -13.01 -0.61 -10.34
N THR A 58 -13.38 0.57 -9.84
CA THR A 58 -12.45 1.64 -9.47
C THR A 58 -12.71 2.04 -8.03
N GLN A 59 -11.69 1.90 -7.20
CA GLN A 59 -11.74 2.27 -5.79
C GLN A 59 -10.91 3.53 -5.57
N GLN A 60 -11.39 4.36 -4.65
CA GLN A 60 -10.76 5.63 -4.31
C GLN A 60 -10.58 5.73 -2.81
N TYR A 61 -9.36 6.03 -2.41
CA TYR A 61 -8.97 6.18 -1.03
C TYR A 61 -8.42 7.58 -0.80
N ASN A 62 -8.76 8.15 0.35
CA ASN A 62 -7.97 9.21 0.95
C ASN A 62 -7.04 8.55 1.96
N VAL A 63 -5.73 8.66 1.73
CA VAL A 63 -4.72 8.01 2.57
C VAL A 63 -3.92 9.07 3.29
N GLU A 64 -3.86 8.95 4.62
CA GLU A 64 -3.06 9.80 5.49
C GLU A 64 -1.91 8.98 6.06
N VAL A 65 -0.70 9.50 5.97
CA VAL A 65 0.53 8.81 6.39
C VAL A 65 1.24 9.67 7.42
N TRP A 66 1.61 9.05 8.53
CA TRP A 66 2.55 9.55 9.52
C TRP A 66 3.74 8.61 9.54
N HIS A 67 4.93 9.17 9.55
CA HIS A 67 6.17 8.42 9.69
C HIS A 67 7.09 9.08 10.69
N LYS A 68 7.74 8.27 11.51
CA LYS A 68 8.91 8.65 12.30
C LYS A 68 10.05 7.68 12.03
N LYS A 69 11.26 8.16 12.31
CA LYS A 69 12.50 7.38 12.30
C LYS A 69 12.33 6.03 13.01
N ASP A 70 13.20 5.08 12.67
CA ASP A 70 13.18 3.69 13.14
C ASP A 70 12.00 2.87 12.59
N ASN A 71 11.45 3.31 11.45
CA ASN A 71 10.36 2.67 10.71
C ASN A 71 9.03 2.68 11.46
N PHE A 72 8.74 3.73 12.22
CA PHE A 72 7.40 3.95 12.75
C PHE A 72 6.51 4.49 11.64
N TYR A 73 5.33 3.89 11.44
CA TYR A 73 4.36 4.34 10.46
C TYR A 73 2.94 4.22 11.02
N LYS A 74 2.09 5.17 10.65
CA LYS A 74 0.62 5.05 10.73
C LYS A 74 0.10 5.44 9.36
N VAL A 75 -0.69 4.58 8.75
CA VAL A 75 -1.32 4.79 7.45
C VAL A 75 -2.81 4.59 7.65
N VAL A 76 -3.58 5.66 7.52
CA VAL A 76 -5.04 5.60 7.59
C VAL A 76 -5.56 5.64 6.17
N MET A 77 -6.22 4.57 5.74
CA MET A 77 -6.81 4.41 4.41
C MET A 77 -8.33 4.55 4.54
N ASN A 78 -8.86 5.67 4.08
CA ASN A 78 -10.30 5.92 4.08
C ASN A 78 -10.87 5.70 2.68
N ASN A 79 -11.72 4.71 2.51
CA ASN A 79 -12.43 4.50 1.25
C ASN A 79 -13.50 5.58 1.08
N LYS A 80 -13.55 6.22 -0.09
CA LYS A 80 -14.44 7.37 -0.34
C LYS A 80 -15.92 7.00 -0.47
N THR A 81 -16.23 5.73 -0.69
CA THR A 81 -17.59 5.26 -1.01
C THR A 81 -18.12 4.23 -0.03
N ASP A 82 -17.25 3.57 0.73
CA ASP A 82 -17.62 2.47 1.62
C ASP A 82 -16.81 2.54 2.93
N GLU A 83 -17.47 2.95 4.01
CA GLU A 83 -16.81 3.09 5.33
C GLU A 83 -16.39 1.74 5.93
N GLU A 84 -16.94 0.61 5.48
CA GLU A 84 -16.50 -0.73 5.92
C GLU A 84 -15.09 -1.06 5.40
N GLY A 85 -14.68 -0.48 4.27
CA GLY A 85 -13.36 -0.62 3.67
C GLY A 85 -12.26 0.27 4.27
N ASN A 86 -12.56 1.00 5.35
CA ASN A 86 -11.56 1.82 6.05
C ASN A 86 -10.58 0.94 6.83
N GLN A 87 -9.28 1.21 6.68
CA GLN A 87 -8.22 0.43 7.32
C GLN A 87 -7.13 1.33 7.90
N VAL A 88 -6.51 0.90 8.99
CA VAL A 88 -5.32 1.55 9.55
C VAL A 88 -4.17 0.56 9.60
N ILE A 89 -3.07 0.87 8.92
CA ILE A 89 -1.81 0.13 9.02
C ILE A 89 -0.91 0.86 10.01
N LEU A 90 -0.53 0.20 11.10
CA LEU A 90 0.31 0.76 12.14
C LEU A 90 1.60 -0.06 12.26
N ARG A 91 2.76 0.58 12.27
CA ARG A 91 4.05 -0.06 12.54
C ARG A 91 4.74 0.66 13.68
N ASN A 92 5.10 -0.10 14.70
CA ASN A 92 5.85 0.35 15.87
C ASN A 92 6.81 -0.75 16.34
N ASP A 93 7.44 -0.59 17.51
CA ASP A 93 8.38 -1.56 18.09
C ASP A 93 7.75 -2.94 18.37
N GLU A 94 6.42 -3.01 18.50
CA GLU A 94 5.73 -4.26 18.78
C GLU A 94 5.53 -5.11 17.51
N GLY A 95 5.47 -4.48 16.34
CA GLY A 95 5.25 -5.13 15.05
C GLY A 95 4.49 -4.25 14.07
N VAL A 96 3.86 -4.89 13.08
CA VAL A 96 2.96 -4.24 12.13
C VAL A 96 1.54 -4.70 12.42
N PHE A 97 0.60 -3.78 12.44
CA PHE A 97 -0.80 -4.04 12.73
C PHE A 97 -1.65 -3.55 11.56
N VAL A 98 -2.66 -4.32 11.19
CA VAL A 98 -3.75 -3.85 10.34
C VAL A 98 -5.00 -3.85 11.18
N LEU A 99 -5.59 -2.66 11.33
CA LEU A 99 -6.80 -2.43 12.11
C LEU A 99 -7.94 -2.19 11.13
N THR A 100 -9.06 -2.85 11.37
CA THR A 100 -10.32 -2.63 10.65
C THR A 100 -11.32 -2.04 11.65
N PRO A 101 -11.40 -0.70 11.74
CA PRO A 101 -12.25 -0.02 12.73
C PRO A 101 -13.71 -0.46 12.72
N SER A 102 -14.26 -0.67 11.51
CA SER A 102 -15.69 -0.97 11.27
C SER A 102 -16.19 -2.19 12.05
N ILE A 103 -15.29 -3.13 12.34
CA ILE A 103 -15.59 -4.38 13.04
C ILE A 103 -14.74 -4.58 14.31
N ASN A 104 -14.09 -3.51 14.80
CA ASN A 104 -13.26 -3.51 16.01
C ASN A 104 -12.25 -4.66 16.05
N LYS A 105 -11.52 -4.88 14.94
CA LYS A 105 -10.49 -5.91 14.85
C LYS A 105 -9.10 -5.34 14.61
N SER A 106 -8.13 -6.05 15.16
CA SER A 106 -6.70 -5.80 14.95
C SER A 106 -6.00 -7.11 14.61
N TYR A 107 -5.19 -7.10 13.55
CA TYR A 107 -4.27 -8.18 13.20
C TYR A 107 -2.85 -7.69 13.41
N LYS A 108 -2.03 -8.50 14.08
CA LYS A 108 -0.60 -8.21 14.31
C LYS A 108 0.25 -9.13 13.46
N PHE A 109 1.19 -8.59 12.71
CA PHE A 109 2.10 -9.29 11.82
C PHE A 109 3.55 -9.18 12.32
N GLN A 110 4.32 -10.26 12.17
CA GLN A 110 5.76 -10.30 12.43
C GLN A 110 6.54 -10.04 11.12
N ASN A 111 6.20 -8.96 10.40
CA ASN A 111 6.74 -8.71 9.08
C ASN A 111 7.70 -7.51 9.02
N GLU A 112 8.42 -7.39 7.92
CA GLU A 112 9.30 -6.26 7.64
C GLU A 112 8.63 -5.15 6.80
N TRP A 113 7.29 -5.06 6.77
CA TRP A 113 6.59 -4.03 5.97
C TRP A 113 7.10 -2.62 6.32
N PRO A 114 7.37 -1.72 5.35
CA PRO A 114 7.06 -1.85 3.92
C PRO A 114 8.23 -2.41 3.06
N LYS A 115 9.26 -3.03 3.64
CA LYS A 115 10.53 -3.30 2.92
C LYS A 115 10.45 -4.21 1.69
N HIS A 116 9.49 -5.14 1.66
CA HIS A 116 9.45 -6.21 0.63
C HIS A 116 8.45 -5.99 -0.49
N HIS A 117 7.61 -4.95 -0.40
CA HIS A 117 6.59 -4.63 -1.40
C HIS A 117 6.48 -3.11 -1.57
N SER A 118 6.57 -2.64 -2.82
CA SER A 118 6.48 -1.21 -3.15
C SER A 118 5.14 -0.64 -2.67
N GLN A 119 5.19 0.45 -1.88
CA GLN A 119 4.01 1.17 -1.41
C GLN A 119 3.99 2.55 -2.08
N PRO A 120 3.09 2.81 -3.04
CA PRO A 120 3.17 3.99 -3.90
C PRO A 120 2.81 5.29 -3.17
N TYR A 121 2.26 5.17 -1.96
CA TYR A 121 1.94 6.28 -1.05
C TYR A 121 3.03 6.55 0.00
N LEU A 122 4.07 5.71 0.12
CA LEU A 122 5.14 5.89 1.12
C LEU A 122 6.41 6.49 0.49
N TYR A 123 6.80 7.67 0.97
CA TYR A 123 7.98 8.39 0.47
C TYR A 123 9.29 7.57 0.52
N THR A 124 9.50 6.82 1.59
CA THR A 124 10.67 5.96 1.78
C THR A 124 10.70 4.82 0.77
N SER A 125 9.57 4.15 0.54
CA SER A 125 9.43 3.11 -0.50
C SER A 125 9.74 3.65 -1.90
N LEU A 126 9.28 4.87 -2.23
CA LEU A 126 9.59 5.49 -3.53
C LEU A 126 11.09 5.75 -3.73
N ILE A 127 11.80 6.16 -2.68
CA ILE A 127 13.26 6.35 -2.73
C ILE A 127 13.97 5.00 -2.89
N ASP A 128 13.54 3.99 -2.12
CA ASP A 128 14.12 2.65 -2.17
C ASP A 128 13.96 2.02 -3.56
N ASP A 129 12.78 2.17 -4.19
CA ASP A 129 12.53 1.68 -5.55
C ASP A 129 13.44 2.37 -6.58
N ILE A 130 13.65 3.70 -6.47
CA ILE A 130 14.56 4.45 -7.35
C ILE A 130 16.01 4.01 -7.18
N LYS A 131 16.42 3.75 -5.94
CA LYS A 131 17.76 3.29 -5.60
C LYS A 131 18.03 1.87 -6.10
N ALA A 132 17.03 1.00 -5.99
CA ALA A 132 17.15 -0.41 -6.35
C ALA A 132 17.24 -0.63 -7.88
N ASP A 133 16.72 0.29 -8.69
CA ASP A 133 16.73 0.18 -10.16
C ASP A 133 17.85 0.99 -10.81
N ASP A 134 18.95 0.32 -11.14
CA ASP A 134 20.06 0.90 -11.91
C ASP A 134 19.70 1.21 -13.38
N GLU A 135 18.63 0.63 -13.90
CA GLU A 135 18.14 0.85 -15.28
C GLU A 135 17.04 1.93 -15.35
N ARG A 136 16.79 2.64 -14.25
CA ARG A 136 15.81 3.73 -14.13
C ARG A 136 15.89 4.72 -15.30
N GLU A 137 14.74 5.06 -15.87
CA GLU A 137 14.65 6.21 -16.77
C GLU A 137 14.47 7.49 -15.97
N PHE A 138 15.09 8.58 -16.43
CA PHE A 138 14.98 9.88 -15.80
C PHE A 138 14.63 10.97 -16.81
N LYS A 139 13.56 11.72 -16.51
CA LYS A 139 13.07 12.84 -17.33
C LYS A 139 12.93 14.09 -16.47
N LYS A 140 13.20 15.24 -17.07
CA LYS A 140 13.04 16.56 -16.44
C LYS A 140 11.99 17.36 -17.20
N THR A 141 11.03 17.92 -16.47
CA THR A 141 10.08 18.91 -17.00
C THR A 141 10.36 20.29 -16.43
N GLU A 142 9.52 21.30 -16.67
CA GLU A 142 9.66 22.60 -16.02
C GLU A 142 9.58 22.49 -14.49
N ASN A 143 8.68 21.64 -13.99
CA ASN A 143 8.33 21.59 -12.56
C ASN A 143 8.74 20.30 -11.84
N TYR A 144 8.96 19.21 -12.58
CA TYR A 144 9.13 17.87 -12.01
C TYR A 144 10.41 17.16 -12.46
N TYR A 145 10.96 16.38 -11.55
CA TYR A 145 11.78 15.20 -11.81
C TYR A 145 10.86 14.00 -11.95
N ILE A 146 11.02 13.22 -13.01
CA ILE A 146 10.19 12.05 -13.29
C ILE A 146 11.11 10.85 -13.42
N PHE A 147 10.88 9.85 -12.59
CA PHE A 147 11.58 8.57 -12.63
C PHE A 147 10.62 7.51 -13.15
N THR A 148 11.05 6.68 -14.10
CA THR A 148 10.37 5.42 -14.44
C THR A 148 11.24 4.28 -13.94
N VAL A 149 10.72 3.50 -12.99
CA VAL A 149 11.50 2.47 -12.28
C VAL A 149 10.71 1.18 -12.19
N LYS A 150 11.42 0.07 -12.08
CA LYS A 150 10.82 -1.23 -11.80
C LYS A 150 10.18 -1.24 -10.42
N THR A 151 9.05 -1.92 -10.30
CA THR A 151 8.44 -2.18 -8.99
C THR A 151 8.93 -3.50 -8.41
N ASN A 152 8.66 -3.69 -7.12
CA ASN A 152 8.91 -4.94 -6.39
C ASN A 152 7.58 -5.66 -6.03
N TYR A 153 6.51 -5.46 -6.79
CA TYR A 153 5.28 -6.24 -6.54
C TYR A 153 5.51 -7.73 -6.85
N LYS A 154 5.22 -8.61 -5.89
CA LYS A 154 5.11 -10.06 -6.17
C LYS A 154 3.75 -10.27 -6.83
N GLY A 155 3.69 -11.04 -7.92
CA GLY A 155 2.45 -11.15 -8.68
C GLY A 155 2.62 -11.29 -10.19
N LYS A 156 1.68 -12.00 -10.82
CA LYS A 156 1.44 -12.00 -12.27
C LYS A 156 0.68 -10.75 -12.70
N GLN A 157 0.22 -9.92 -11.74
CA GLN A 157 -0.27 -8.58 -12.00
C GLN A 157 0.66 -7.79 -12.90
N LYS A 158 1.96 -8.16 -12.97
CA LYS A 158 2.98 -7.55 -13.81
C LYS A 158 2.74 -6.06 -13.75
N LEU A 159 3.10 -5.50 -12.60
CA LEU A 159 3.15 -4.07 -12.43
C LEU A 159 4.57 -3.61 -12.74
N PRO A 160 5.10 -3.86 -13.96
CA PRO A 160 6.53 -3.92 -14.17
C PRO A 160 7.21 -2.61 -13.83
N TYR A 161 6.50 -1.49 -13.94
CA TYR A 161 7.05 -0.16 -13.75
C TYR A 161 6.07 0.76 -13.04
N GLN A 162 6.65 1.76 -12.39
CA GLN A 162 5.95 2.93 -11.88
C GLN A 162 6.63 4.21 -12.37
N GLU A 163 5.85 5.26 -12.56
CA GLU A 163 6.35 6.62 -12.77
C GLU A 163 6.19 7.44 -11.49
N ILE A 164 7.30 8.00 -11.00
CA ILE A 164 7.37 8.74 -9.74
C ILE A 164 7.76 10.19 -10.05
N TYR A 165 6.93 11.13 -9.62
CA TYR A 165 7.09 12.55 -9.85
C TYR A 165 7.50 13.26 -8.56
N PHE A 166 8.64 13.94 -8.58
CA PHE A 166 9.09 14.82 -7.51
C PHE A 166 9.11 16.28 -7.98
N HIS A 167 8.63 17.18 -7.14
CA HIS A 167 8.77 18.62 -7.39
C HIS A 167 10.26 19.01 -7.43
N LYS A 168 10.70 19.71 -8.47
CA LYS A 168 12.13 20.07 -8.63
C LYS A 168 12.70 20.89 -7.48
N LYS A 169 11.90 21.85 -6.98
CA LYS A 169 12.34 22.81 -5.95
C LYS A 169 12.35 22.21 -4.55
N SER A 170 11.29 21.50 -4.17
CA SER A 170 11.12 20.99 -2.81
C SER A 170 11.53 19.53 -2.66
N LYS A 171 11.72 18.80 -3.77
CA LYS A 171 11.93 17.35 -3.82
C LYS A 171 10.82 16.54 -3.10
N LYS A 172 9.66 17.16 -2.84
CA LYS A 172 8.46 16.50 -2.32
C LYS A 172 7.83 15.64 -3.43
N PRO A 173 7.31 14.44 -3.11
CA PRO A 173 6.55 13.65 -4.08
C PRO A 173 5.28 14.40 -4.49
N ALA A 174 4.86 14.20 -5.73
CA ALA A 174 3.70 14.88 -6.32
C ALA A 174 2.68 13.89 -6.86
N LEU A 175 3.16 12.86 -7.57
CA LEU A 175 2.33 11.91 -8.28
C LEU A 175 3.09 10.60 -8.44
N VAL A 176 2.40 9.48 -8.26
CA VAL A 176 2.90 8.15 -8.59
C VAL A 176 1.87 7.45 -9.45
N LYS A 177 2.33 6.79 -10.51
CA LYS A 177 1.49 5.95 -11.37
C LYS A 177 2.09 4.57 -11.46
N VAL A 178 1.32 3.54 -11.18
CA VAL A 178 1.74 2.15 -11.33
C VAL A 178 1.02 1.55 -12.53
N PHE A 179 1.78 0.90 -13.40
CA PHE A 179 1.30 0.43 -14.70
C PHE A 179 1.23 -1.07 -14.75
N ASN A 180 0.22 -1.63 -15.41
CA ASN A 180 0.16 -3.04 -15.79
C ASN A 180 1.06 -3.36 -17.01
N ALA A 181 1.05 -4.61 -17.46
CA ALA A 181 1.83 -5.07 -18.62
C ALA A 181 1.41 -4.41 -19.95
N GLU A 182 0.16 -3.94 -20.05
CA GLU A 182 -0.43 -3.23 -21.18
C GLU A 182 -0.09 -1.73 -21.18
N ASN A 183 0.68 -1.26 -20.19
CA ASN A 183 1.06 0.14 -20.00
C ASN A 183 -0.14 1.06 -19.69
N GLU A 184 -1.15 0.51 -19.02
CA GLU A 184 -2.28 1.24 -18.46
C GLU A 184 -2.02 1.53 -16.97
N SER A 185 -2.29 2.77 -16.53
CA SER A 185 -2.19 3.14 -15.13
C SER A 185 -3.34 2.51 -14.35
N ILE A 186 -3.01 1.54 -13.50
CA ILE A 186 -3.96 0.83 -12.64
C ILE A 186 -3.97 1.38 -11.21
N VAL A 187 -2.87 1.98 -10.75
CA VAL A 187 -2.81 2.76 -9.50
C VAL A 187 -2.34 4.17 -9.84
N GLU A 188 -2.99 5.16 -9.25
CA GLU A 188 -2.58 6.56 -9.31
C GLU A 188 -2.66 7.17 -7.91
N VAL A 189 -1.54 7.72 -7.41
CA VAL A 189 -1.44 8.36 -6.10
C VAL A 189 -1.05 9.82 -6.29
N THR A 190 -1.92 10.74 -5.90
CA THR A 190 -1.67 12.18 -5.94
C THR A 190 -1.38 12.69 -4.54
N PHE A 191 -0.20 13.29 -4.34
CA PHE A 191 0.19 13.86 -3.06
C PHE A 191 -0.40 15.28 -2.92
N ASN A 192 -1.40 15.40 -2.05
CA ASN A 192 -2.11 16.66 -1.79
C ASN A 192 -1.34 17.55 -0.80
N SER A 193 -0.76 16.92 0.23
CA SER A 193 0.10 17.56 1.23
C SER A 193 1.26 16.63 1.55
N PHE A 194 2.40 17.22 1.89
CA PHE A 194 3.58 16.48 2.32
C PHE A 194 4.45 17.41 3.14
N ASP A 195 4.72 17.09 4.40
CA ASP A 195 5.53 17.93 5.30
C ASP A 195 6.61 17.09 5.98
N PHE A 196 7.85 17.57 5.88
CA PHE A 196 9.03 16.97 6.49
C PHE A 196 9.23 17.49 7.90
N ASP A 197 9.87 16.67 8.74
CA ASP A 197 10.34 17.02 10.08
C ASP A 197 9.24 17.61 10.97
N VAL A 198 8.04 17.06 10.84
CA VAL A 198 6.88 17.41 11.67
C VAL A 198 7.06 16.76 13.05
N ALA A 199 6.79 17.51 14.12
CA ALA A 199 6.72 16.93 15.45
C ALA A 199 5.48 16.03 15.54
N ILE A 200 5.71 14.73 15.73
CA ILE A 200 4.66 13.71 15.88
C ILE A 200 4.86 13.06 17.24
N GLU A 201 3.83 13.09 18.08
CA GLU A 201 3.83 12.48 19.40
C GLU A 201 3.92 10.95 19.28
N ASP A 202 4.49 10.27 20.27
CA ASP A 202 4.68 8.81 20.23
C ASP A 202 3.34 8.06 20.28
N GLU A 203 2.35 8.66 20.93
CA GLU A 203 0.99 8.18 21.08
C GLU A 203 0.27 7.99 19.74
N GLU A 204 0.67 8.71 18.69
CA GLU A 204 0.14 8.50 17.34
C GLU A 204 0.40 7.07 16.83
N PHE A 205 1.40 6.38 17.40
CA PHE A 205 1.76 5.01 17.03
C PHE A 205 1.35 3.96 18.06
N ASP A 206 0.52 4.35 19.04
CA ASP A 206 -0.01 3.43 20.06
C ASP A 206 -1.15 2.58 19.49
N THR A 207 -1.04 1.26 19.65
CA THR A 207 -1.97 0.30 19.06
C THR A 207 -3.37 0.44 19.67
N ASP A 208 -3.47 0.53 21.00
CA ASP A 208 -4.75 0.56 21.72
C ASP A 208 -5.48 1.87 21.45
N GLN A 209 -4.76 2.99 21.38
CA GLN A 209 -5.32 4.30 21.04
C GLN A 209 -5.86 4.32 19.61
N ASN A 210 -5.11 3.81 18.63
CA ASN A 210 -5.58 3.79 17.23
C ASN A 210 -6.79 2.87 17.04
N LEU A 211 -6.84 1.73 17.75
CA LEU A 211 -8.02 0.87 17.74
C LEU A 211 -9.23 1.56 18.38
N ALA A 212 -9.05 2.25 19.51
CA ALA A 212 -10.10 2.99 20.18
C ALA A 212 -10.61 4.19 19.36
N GLU A 213 -9.72 4.97 18.75
CA GLU A 213 -10.08 6.08 17.86
C GLU A 213 -10.87 5.59 16.64
N GLY A 214 -10.41 4.49 16.03
CA GLY A 214 -11.12 3.82 14.96
C GLY A 214 -12.52 3.38 15.39
N ALA A 215 -12.65 2.68 16.51
CA ALA A 215 -13.93 2.18 17.03
C ALA A 215 -14.94 3.30 17.38
N VAL A 216 -14.46 4.49 17.76
CA VAL A 216 -15.31 5.66 18.04
C VAL A 216 -15.83 6.33 16.76
N SER A 217 -15.10 6.20 15.65
CA SER A 217 -15.48 6.75 14.34
C SER A 217 -16.53 5.94 13.58
N VAL A 218 -16.81 4.72 14.05
CA VAL A 218 -17.77 3.78 13.46
C VAL A 218 -19.07 3.80 14.28
N PRO A 219 -20.26 3.75 13.66
CA PRO A 219 -21.50 3.59 14.40
C PRO A 219 -21.43 2.38 15.34
N THR A 220 -21.95 2.51 16.56
CA THR A 220 -21.91 1.45 17.57
C THR A 220 -22.44 0.12 17.01
N MET A 221 -21.81 -0.99 17.42
CA MET A 221 -22.12 -2.41 17.11
C MET A 221 -23.61 -2.83 17.23
N ALA A 222 -24.48 -1.95 17.71
CA ALA A 222 -25.94 -2.08 17.70
C ALA A 222 -26.57 -1.87 16.31
N GLU A 223 -25.81 -1.43 15.30
CA GLU A 223 -26.25 -1.26 13.90
C GLU A 223 -25.67 -2.29 12.92
N LEU A 224 -24.94 -3.31 13.40
CA LEU A 224 -24.77 -4.52 12.60
C LEU A 224 -26.14 -5.20 12.55
N GLU A 225 -26.91 -4.90 11.49
CA GLU A 225 -28.06 -5.72 11.11
C GLU A 225 -27.61 -7.18 11.05
N ASP A 226 -28.52 -8.12 11.33
CA ASP A 226 -28.30 -9.55 11.05
C ASP A 226 -27.88 -9.67 9.56
N LYS A 227 -26.56 -9.64 9.28
CA LYS A 227 -26.04 -9.91 7.95
C LYS A 227 -26.26 -11.40 7.75
N ASP A 228 -27.27 -11.74 6.95
CA ASP A 228 -27.42 -13.09 6.41
C ASP A 228 -26.07 -13.49 5.78
N LEU A 229 -25.69 -14.77 5.88
CA LEU A 229 -24.47 -15.29 5.27
C LEU A 229 -24.47 -15.04 3.76
N GLU A 230 -23.76 -14.01 3.33
CA GLU A 230 -23.55 -13.70 1.92
C GLU A 230 -22.31 -14.44 1.44
N VAL A 231 -22.48 -15.33 0.46
CA VAL A 231 -21.39 -16.15 -0.07
C VAL A 231 -20.75 -15.44 -1.26
N TYR A 232 -19.43 -15.32 -1.22
CA TYR A 232 -18.61 -14.71 -2.26
C TYR A 232 -17.88 -15.78 -3.04
N TYR A 233 -17.60 -15.49 -4.31
CA TYR A 233 -16.84 -16.39 -5.18
C TYR A 233 -15.78 -15.60 -5.94
N PRO A 234 -14.63 -16.23 -6.25
CA PRO A 234 -13.65 -15.64 -7.14
C PRO A 234 -14.19 -15.65 -8.57
N VAL A 235 -14.36 -14.46 -9.17
CA VAL A 235 -14.85 -14.33 -10.56
C VAL A 235 -13.77 -14.66 -11.59
N ASN A 236 -12.50 -14.69 -11.16
CA ASN A 236 -11.36 -15.05 -12.01
C ASN A 236 -10.68 -16.32 -11.48
N LEU A 237 -10.94 -17.46 -12.14
CA LEU A 237 -10.33 -18.73 -11.80
C LEU A 237 -9.03 -18.97 -12.58
N PRO A 238 -7.97 -19.50 -11.93
CA PRO A 238 -6.77 -19.93 -12.63
C PRO A 238 -7.10 -20.96 -13.72
N SER A 239 -6.37 -20.91 -14.83
CA SER A 239 -6.61 -21.82 -15.95
C SER A 239 -6.51 -23.29 -15.54
N GLY A 240 -7.49 -24.10 -15.93
CA GLY A 240 -7.56 -25.52 -15.56
C GLY A 240 -8.13 -25.78 -14.16
N THR A 241 -8.79 -24.80 -13.56
CA THR A 241 -9.47 -24.91 -12.26
C THR A 241 -10.98 -24.86 -12.42
N GLU A 242 -11.69 -25.69 -11.67
CA GLU A 242 -13.14 -25.74 -11.65
C GLU A 242 -13.67 -25.84 -10.21
N PHE A 243 -14.87 -25.31 -9.99
CA PHE A 243 -15.55 -25.42 -8.69
C PHE A 243 -16.00 -26.87 -8.46
N ALA A 244 -15.55 -27.46 -7.34
CA ALA A 244 -15.82 -28.86 -7.01
C ALA A 244 -16.95 -29.01 -5.99
N GLY A 245 -17.08 -28.06 -5.06
CA GLY A 245 -18.14 -28.09 -4.06
C GLY A 245 -17.96 -27.08 -2.95
N GLU A 246 -18.97 -27.01 -2.10
CA GLU A 246 -19.02 -26.10 -0.96
C GLU A 246 -19.62 -26.79 0.26
N GLU A 247 -19.03 -26.52 1.42
CA GLU A 247 -19.53 -26.97 2.72
C GLU A 247 -19.74 -25.76 3.63
N VAL A 248 -20.96 -25.63 4.16
CA VAL A 248 -21.30 -24.62 5.17
C VAL A 248 -21.28 -25.27 6.54
N MET A 249 -20.60 -24.62 7.49
CA MET A 249 -20.43 -25.09 8.85
C MET A 249 -20.71 -23.96 9.85
N GLU A 250 -21.54 -24.23 10.85
CA GLU A 250 -21.69 -23.35 12.00
C GLU A 250 -20.56 -23.62 13.02
N PHE A 251 -20.04 -22.56 13.65
CA PHE A 251 -19.12 -22.64 14.78
C PHE A 251 -19.56 -21.70 15.91
N ASP A 252 -18.94 -21.82 17.08
CA ASP A 252 -19.39 -21.15 18.31
C ASP A 252 -19.54 -19.62 18.20
N PHE A 253 -18.89 -18.98 17.23
CA PHE A 253 -18.89 -17.53 17.05
C PHE A 253 -19.42 -17.06 15.69
N GLY A 254 -19.95 -17.96 14.85
CA GLY A 254 -20.35 -17.60 13.49
C GLY A 254 -20.60 -18.76 12.53
N GLU A 255 -20.60 -18.44 11.24
CA GLU A 255 -20.73 -19.40 10.14
C GLU A 255 -19.47 -19.36 9.26
N ARG A 256 -19.06 -20.53 8.75
CA ARG A 256 -17.94 -20.69 7.82
C ARG A 256 -18.40 -21.40 6.57
N VAL A 257 -18.01 -20.87 5.42
CA VAL A 257 -18.17 -21.50 4.11
C VAL A 257 -16.80 -21.97 3.61
N LEU A 258 -16.71 -23.24 3.22
CA LEU A 258 -15.52 -23.84 2.62
C LEU A 258 -15.82 -24.18 1.16
N SER A 259 -15.33 -23.36 0.23
CA SER A 259 -15.50 -23.55 -1.21
C SER A 259 -14.24 -24.20 -1.78
N THR A 260 -14.37 -25.39 -2.37
CA THR A 260 -13.25 -26.17 -2.91
C THR A 260 -13.21 -26.07 -4.43
N PHE A 261 -12.01 -25.83 -4.96
CA PHE A 261 -11.73 -25.72 -6.38
C PHE A 261 -10.66 -26.75 -6.77
N GLU A 262 -10.99 -27.62 -7.73
CA GLU A 262 -10.15 -28.73 -8.17
C GLU A 262 -9.62 -28.51 -9.60
N GLY A 263 -8.62 -29.29 -9.99
CA GLY A 263 -8.03 -29.25 -11.33
C GLY A 263 -6.51 -29.20 -11.30
N GLU A 264 -5.89 -28.56 -12.29
CA GLU A 264 -4.43 -28.39 -12.35
C GLU A 264 -3.89 -27.41 -11.29
N LYS A 265 -4.77 -26.54 -10.78
CA LYS A 265 -4.46 -25.44 -9.87
C LYS A 265 -5.46 -25.43 -8.71
N SER A 266 -5.37 -26.44 -7.85
CA SER A 266 -6.35 -26.64 -6.78
C SER A 266 -6.19 -25.62 -5.65
N PHE A 267 -7.31 -25.18 -5.06
CA PHE A 267 -7.30 -24.31 -3.89
C PHE A 267 -8.60 -24.41 -3.10
N THR A 268 -8.56 -23.89 -1.88
CA THR A 268 -9.75 -23.74 -1.04
C THR A 268 -9.93 -22.28 -0.67
N LEU A 269 -11.15 -21.76 -0.87
CA LEU A 269 -11.58 -20.47 -0.35
C LEU A 269 -12.40 -20.72 0.91
N ILE A 270 -12.00 -20.09 2.00
CA ILE A 270 -12.68 -20.12 3.30
C ILE A 270 -13.23 -18.74 3.57
N GLN A 271 -14.51 -18.67 3.95
CA GLN A 271 -15.21 -17.43 4.27
C GLN A 271 -15.81 -17.58 5.66
N GLU A 272 -15.61 -16.60 6.54
CA GLU A 272 -16.10 -16.64 7.92
C GLU A 272 -16.88 -15.36 8.25
N VAL A 273 -18.13 -15.53 8.64
CA VAL A 273 -18.99 -14.48 9.20
C VAL A 273 -19.08 -14.71 10.70
N TYR A 274 -18.81 -13.69 11.50
CA TYR A 274 -18.87 -13.77 12.95
C TYR A 274 -20.15 -13.09 13.45
N ASN A 275 -21.02 -13.85 14.12
CA ASN A 275 -22.29 -13.36 14.69
C ASN A 275 -22.09 -12.70 16.07
N SER A 276 -20.93 -12.92 16.68
CA SER A 276 -20.49 -12.21 17.87
C SER A 276 -18.97 -12.20 17.90
N TYR A 277 -18.38 -11.01 17.95
CA TYR A 277 -16.96 -10.84 18.17
C TYR A 277 -16.67 -10.98 19.67
N PRO A 278 -15.82 -11.94 20.12
CA PRO A 278 -15.34 -11.94 21.49
C PRO A 278 -14.79 -10.56 21.87
N THR A 279 -15.16 -10.05 23.04
CA THR A 279 -14.70 -8.75 23.58
C THR A 279 -13.19 -8.67 23.86
N ASP A 280 -12.45 -9.77 23.63
CA ASP A 280 -11.00 -9.90 23.82
C ASP A 280 -10.23 -10.16 22.51
N LEU A 281 -10.79 -9.84 21.33
CA LEU A 281 -10.13 -10.08 20.04
C LEU A 281 -8.98 -9.09 19.72
N SER A 282 -7.95 -9.08 20.55
CA SER A 282 -6.61 -9.18 19.96
C SER A 282 -6.50 -10.63 19.47
N VAL A 283 -6.90 -10.94 18.23
CA VAL A 283 -6.47 -12.22 17.63
C VAL A 283 -5.02 -11.99 17.25
N PRO A 284 -4.04 -12.46 18.03
CA PRO A 284 -2.67 -12.28 17.66
C PRO A 284 -2.42 -13.38 16.63
N VAL A 285 -2.60 -13.06 15.35
CA VAL A 285 -2.13 -13.94 14.29
C VAL A 285 -0.61 -13.78 14.25
N TYR A 286 0.09 -14.43 15.18
CA TYR A 286 1.54 -14.60 15.12
C TYR A 286 1.88 -15.49 13.92
N ALA A 287 1.70 -14.99 12.71
CA ALA A 287 2.08 -15.66 11.49
C ALA A 287 3.18 -14.81 10.83
N ASP A 288 4.31 -15.45 10.56
CA ASP A 288 5.31 -14.92 9.63
C ASP A 288 4.67 -14.81 8.25
N GLY A 289 4.80 -13.66 7.58
CA GLY A 289 4.22 -13.44 6.26
C GLY A 289 4.37 -11.99 5.77
N GLU A 290 3.91 -11.72 4.55
CA GLU A 290 4.02 -10.42 3.88
C GLU A 290 2.62 -9.76 3.78
N LEU A 291 2.55 -8.43 3.94
CA LEU A 291 1.32 -7.69 3.64
C LEU A 291 1.26 -7.38 2.15
N VAL A 292 0.11 -7.66 1.55
CA VAL A 292 -0.17 -7.44 0.14
C VAL A 292 -1.41 -6.57 0.02
N ASP A 293 -1.33 -5.52 -0.79
CA ASP A 293 -2.48 -4.71 -1.12
C ASP A 293 -3.36 -5.47 -2.13
N LEU A 294 -4.55 -5.92 -1.71
CA LEU A 294 -5.56 -6.55 -2.56
C LEU A 294 -6.51 -5.52 -3.17
N GLY A 295 -6.29 -4.26 -2.82
CA GLY A 295 -6.99 -3.14 -3.36
C GLY A 295 -8.27 -2.79 -2.64
N LYS A 296 -9.14 -3.77 -2.39
CA LYS A 296 -10.32 -3.59 -1.51
C LYS A 296 -9.93 -3.64 -0.03
N SER A 297 -8.84 -4.34 0.26
CA SER A 297 -8.31 -4.51 1.60
C SER A 297 -6.84 -4.92 1.55
N VAL A 298 -6.17 -4.86 2.71
CA VAL A 298 -4.84 -5.43 2.89
C VAL A 298 -4.94 -6.90 3.28
N GLY A 299 -4.31 -7.76 2.49
CA GLY A 299 -4.16 -9.19 2.74
C GLY A 299 -2.82 -9.54 3.39
N HIS A 300 -2.78 -10.69 4.05
CA HIS A 300 -1.62 -11.28 4.68
C HIS A 300 -1.27 -12.61 4.02
N LEU A 301 -0.11 -12.64 3.37
CA LEU A 301 0.41 -13.78 2.64
C LEU A 301 1.43 -14.55 3.48
N ALA A 302 1.13 -15.81 3.81
CA ALA A 302 2.03 -16.68 4.56
C ALA A 302 1.86 -18.14 4.12
N ASN A 303 2.96 -18.84 3.85
CA ASN A 303 2.97 -20.31 3.63
C ASN A 303 1.89 -20.82 2.64
N GLY A 304 1.77 -20.22 1.46
CA GLY A 304 0.77 -20.62 0.45
C GLY A 304 -0.68 -20.26 0.82
N THR A 305 -0.85 -19.42 1.84
CA THR A 305 -2.14 -18.93 2.32
C THR A 305 -2.18 -17.42 2.21
N LEU A 306 -3.28 -16.86 1.73
CA LEU A 306 -3.54 -15.43 1.72
C LEU A 306 -4.85 -15.18 2.48
N GLU A 307 -4.76 -14.39 3.54
CA GLU A 307 -5.86 -14.06 4.45
C GLU A 307 -6.19 -12.57 4.36
N TRP A 308 -7.45 -12.19 4.29
CA TRP A 308 -7.87 -10.79 4.29
C TRP A 308 -9.26 -10.62 4.91
N GLU A 309 -9.66 -9.37 5.11
CA GLU A 309 -11.02 -9.02 5.50
C GLU A 309 -11.69 -8.18 4.42
N GLN A 310 -12.99 -8.39 4.23
CA GLN A 310 -13.82 -7.65 3.29
C GLN A 310 -15.27 -7.73 3.76
N ASP A 311 -16.00 -6.61 3.69
CA ASP A 311 -17.44 -6.50 4.03
C ASP A 311 -17.83 -7.05 5.42
N GLY A 312 -16.89 -6.98 6.38
CA GLY A 312 -17.04 -7.50 7.74
C GLY A 312 -16.82 -9.00 7.89
N MET A 313 -16.36 -9.68 6.83
CA MET A 313 -16.10 -11.12 6.80
C MET A 313 -14.60 -11.40 6.65
N ARG A 314 -14.16 -12.53 7.19
CA ARG A 314 -12.77 -12.99 7.04
C ARG A 314 -12.69 -13.99 5.91
N PHE A 315 -11.71 -13.79 5.04
CA PHE A 315 -11.45 -14.65 3.90
C PHE A 315 -10.06 -15.25 4.00
N VAL A 316 -9.95 -16.52 3.61
CA VAL A 316 -8.67 -17.22 3.50
C VAL A 316 -8.67 -18.02 2.22
N VAL A 317 -7.71 -17.77 1.33
CA VAL A 317 -7.41 -18.68 0.24
C VAL A 317 -6.15 -19.47 0.58
N ALA A 318 -6.23 -20.80 0.50
CA ALA A 318 -5.12 -21.70 0.80
C ALA A 318 -4.87 -22.64 -0.38
N SER A 319 -3.61 -22.78 -0.77
CA SER A 319 -3.21 -23.70 -1.84
C SER A 319 -1.73 -24.06 -1.78
N ASP A 320 -1.44 -25.32 -2.12
CA ASP A 320 -0.07 -25.80 -2.40
C ASP A 320 0.30 -25.69 -3.90
N ASP A 321 -0.69 -25.53 -4.79
CA ASP A 321 -0.53 -25.55 -6.25
C ASP A 321 -0.52 -24.14 -6.87
N LEU A 322 -1.10 -23.16 -6.18
CA LEU A 322 -1.11 -21.76 -6.60
C LEU A 322 0.22 -21.10 -6.27
N THR A 323 0.73 -20.35 -7.25
CA THR A 323 1.78 -19.37 -7.01
C THR A 323 1.25 -18.22 -6.14
N VAL A 324 2.14 -17.46 -5.49
CA VAL A 324 1.78 -16.23 -4.76
C VAL A 324 0.90 -15.32 -5.63
N ASP A 325 1.30 -15.19 -6.88
CA ASP A 325 0.63 -14.43 -7.91
C ASP A 325 -0.81 -14.86 -8.14
N GLU A 326 -1.03 -16.17 -8.25
CA GLU A 326 -2.35 -16.76 -8.47
C GLU A 326 -3.21 -16.65 -7.20
N LEU A 327 -2.62 -16.69 -5.99
CA LEU A 327 -3.34 -16.44 -4.73
C LEU A 327 -3.88 -15.01 -4.69
N VAL A 328 -3.05 -14.02 -5.02
CA VAL A 328 -3.44 -12.60 -5.04
C VAL A 328 -4.52 -12.35 -6.09
N GLU A 329 -4.37 -12.90 -7.30
CA GLU A 329 -5.39 -12.77 -8.36
C GLU A 329 -6.74 -13.35 -7.94
N VAL A 330 -6.74 -14.54 -7.30
CA VAL A 330 -7.96 -15.14 -6.76
C VAL A 330 -8.58 -14.23 -5.73
N ALA A 331 -7.83 -13.77 -4.73
CA ALA A 331 -8.33 -12.94 -3.64
C ALA A 331 -8.90 -11.59 -4.11
N GLN A 332 -8.24 -10.92 -5.05
CA GLN A 332 -8.73 -9.66 -5.64
C GLN A 332 -10.02 -9.82 -6.45
N SER A 333 -10.28 -11.03 -6.96
CA SER A 333 -11.47 -11.35 -7.75
C SER A 333 -12.65 -11.86 -6.92
N VAL A 334 -12.51 -11.92 -5.59
CA VAL A 334 -13.60 -12.38 -4.72
C VAL A 334 -14.66 -11.30 -4.63
N GLU A 335 -15.82 -11.61 -5.21
CA GLU A 335 -16.95 -10.70 -5.29
C GLU A 335 -18.24 -11.41 -4.88
N LYS A 336 -19.22 -10.60 -4.49
CA LYS A 336 -20.57 -11.05 -4.18
C LYS A 336 -21.27 -11.44 -5.48
N GLU A 337 -21.19 -12.72 -5.84
CA GLU A 337 -21.95 -13.26 -6.97
C GLU A 337 -22.83 -14.43 -6.52
N VAL A 338 -24.11 -14.38 -6.87
CA VAL A 338 -24.99 -15.53 -6.74
C VAL A 338 -24.69 -16.44 -7.93
N LEU A 339 -24.09 -17.60 -7.69
CA LEU A 339 -23.96 -18.66 -8.70
C LEU A 339 -25.31 -18.80 -9.45
N LYS A 340 -25.29 -18.54 -10.76
CA LYS A 340 -26.46 -18.70 -11.64
C LYS A 340 -26.72 -20.16 -12.01
#